data_AF-A0A8S0ZXE9-F1
#
_entry.id   AF-A0A8S0ZXE9-F1
#
_cell.length_a   1.000
_cell.length_b   1.000
_cell.length_c   1.000
_cell.angle_alpha   90.00
_cell.angle_beta   90.00
_cell.angle_gamma   90.00
#
_symmetry.space_group_name_H-M   'P 1'
#
loop_
_entity.id
_entity.type
_entity.pdbx_description
1 polymer ?
#
loop_
_entity_poly.entity_id
_entity_poly.type
_entity_poly.pdbx_seq_one_letter_code
_entity_poly.pdbx_strand_id
1 'polypeptide(L)'
;MTEPSMNRDELFRKIQEFTCQMYGLNRLKIINDARVALFQKTYKFLDSNDEFQLPKKGIDASSLPPCESELNKQFLRACYIAQIWSHGNLQIPTTEEPTDYGWIEIDNRFEFDWFSGV
;
A
#
# COMPACT_ATOMS: atom_id res chain seq x y z
N MET A 1 11.05 -29.93 1.06
CA MET A 1 10.47 -29.31 2.27
C MET A 1 9.86 -28.00 1.83
N THR A 2 8.56 -27.98 1.59
CA THR A 2 7.82 -26.76 1.25
C THR A 2 7.49 -26.09 2.58
N GLU A 3 8.08 -24.92 2.84
CA GLU A 3 7.67 -24.10 3.98
C GLU A 3 6.16 -23.83 3.88
N PRO A 4 5.44 -23.76 5.01
CA PRO A 4 4.04 -23.39 4.99
C PRO A 4 3.94 -22.00 4.36
N SER A 5 3.25 -21.88 3.23
CA SER A 5 2.98 -20.59 2.59
C SER A 5 2.34 -19.68 3.63
N MET A 6 3.06 -18.66 4.10
CA MET A 6 2.48 -17.65 4.97
C MET A 6 1.22 -17.11 4.30
N ASN A 7 0.11 -17.04 5.04
CA ASN A 7 -1.14 -16.49 4.53
C ASN A 7 -0.88 -15.05 4.06
N ARG A 8 -1.22 -14.73 2.80
CA ARG A 8 -1.03 -13.39 2.20
C ARG A 8 -1.62 -12.28 3.07
N ASP A 9 -2.75 -12.54 3.72
CA ASP A 9 -3.40 -11.57 4.61
C ASP A 9 -2.56 -11.29 5.86
N GLU A 10 -1.93 -12.32 6.42
CA GLU A 10 -1.03 -12.17 7.56
C GLU A 10 0.24 -11.41 7.17
N LEU A 11 0.79 -11.71 5.99
CA LEU A 11 1.95 -11.00 5.45
C LEU A 11 1.60 -9.53 5.18
N PHE A 12 0.45 -9.26 4.57
CA PHE A 12 -0.01 -7.89 4.33
C PHE A 12 -0.18 -7.12 5.64
N ARG A 13 -0.74 -7.74 6.69
CA ARG A 13 -0.83 -7.13 8.02
C ARG A 13 0.55 -6.78 8.60
N LYS A 14 1.57 -7.63 8.41
CA LYS A 14 2.95 -7.33 8.82
C LYS A 14 3.54 -6.17 8.02
N ILE A 15 3.25 -6.09 6.72
CA ILE A 15 3.66 -4.97 5.85
C ILE A 15 3.00 -3.66 6.29
N GLN A 16 1.72 -3.68 6.69
CA GLN A 16 1.06 -2.50 7.25
C GLN A 16 1.74 -2.03 8.54
N GLU A 17 2.02 -2.94 9.47
CA GLU A 17 2.71 -2.62 10.73
C GLU A 17 4.12 -2.06 10.47
N PHE A 18 4.89 -2.68 9.57
CA PHE A 18 6.20 -2.19 9.14
C PHE A 18 6.10 -0.78 8.53
N THR A 19 5.12 -0.54 7.68
CA THR A 19 4.91 0.77 7.05
C THR A 19 4.57 1.81 8.10
N CYS A 20 3.72 1.50 9.09
CA CYS A 20 3.45 2.42 10.21
C CYS A 20 4.73 2.79 10.97
N GLN A 21 5.62 1.82 11.23
CA GLN A 21 6.90 2.05 11.90
C GLN A 21 7.85 2.93 11.07
N MET A 22 7.89 2.75 9.75
CA MET A 22 8.69 3.59 8.84
C MET A 22 8.31 5.07 8.92
N TYR A 23 7.04 5.37 9.21
CA TYR A 23 6.54 6.74 9.43
C TYR A 23 6.59 7.18 10.90
N GLY A 24 7.28 6.42 11.78
CA GLY A 24 7.45 6.74 13.20
C GLY A 24 6.21 6.53 14.06
N LEU A 25 5.23 5.74 13.59
CA LEU A 25 3.96 5.48 14.26
C LEU A 25 3.93 4.07 14.86
N ASN A 26 4.92 3.76 15.70
CA ASN A 26 5.20 2.41 16.22
C ASN A 26 4.06 1.75 17.02
N ARG A 27 3.05 2.52 17.44
CA ARG A 27 1.88 2.01 18.18
C ARG A 27 0.70 1.65 17.28
N LEU A 28 0.73 2.11 16.03
CA LEU A 28 -0.33 1.86 15.06
C LEU A 28 0.09 0.71 14.14
N LYS A 29 -0.89 -0.15 13.82
CA LYS A 29 -0.68 -1.35 12.99
C LYS A 29 -1.51 -1.32 11.71
N ILE A 30 -2.46 -0.40 11.62
CA ILE A 30 -3.36 -0.22 10.49
C ILE A 30 -2.94 1.07 9.80
N ILE A 31 -2.64 0.98 8.51
CA ILE A 31 -2.00 2.08 7.79
C ILE A 31 -2.92 3.29 7.61
N ASN A 32 -4.23 3.05 7.44
CA ASN A 32 -5.21 4.13 7.35
C ASN A 32 -5.34 4.90 8.68
N ASP A 33 -5.31 4.22 9.83
CA ASP A 33 -5.30 4.86 11.14
C ASP A 33 -4.03 5.71 11.32
N ALA A 34 -2.89 5.18 10.89
CA ALA A 34 -1.61 5.91 10.87
C ALA A 34 -1.68 7.16 9.98
N ARG A 35 -2.32 7.05 8.82
CA ARG A 35 -2.52 8.16 7.89
C ARG A 35 -3.38 9.27 8.50
N VAL A 36 -4.50 8.92 9.14
CA VAL A 36 -5.37 9.87 9.84
C VAL A 36 -4.65 10.52 11.01
N ALA A 37 -3.98 9.74 11.85
CA ALA A 37 -3.23 10.26 13.00
C ALA A 37 -2.12 11.23 12.57
N LEU A 38 -1.39 10.91 11.50
CA LEU A 38 -0.35 11.80 10.98
C LEU A 38 -0.94 13.07 10.37
N PHE A 39 -2.03 12.96 9.62
CA PHE A 39 -2.74 14.10 9.07
C PHE A 39 -3.19 15.07 10.17
N GLN A 40 -3.86 14.55 11.20
CA GLN A 40 -4.32 15.35 12.35
C GLN A 40 -3.16 16.01 13.09
N LYS A 41 -2.07 15.28 13.30
CA LYS A 41 -0.86 15.78 13.96
C LYS A 41 -0.18 16.90 13.18
N THR A 42 -0.06 16.74 11.86
CA THR A 42 0.67 17.67 10.98
C THR A 42 -0.11 18.95 10.76
N TYR A 43 -1.40 18.83 10.43
CA TYR A 43 -2.14 19.98 9.95
C TYR A 43 -2.93 20.71 11.01
N LYS A 44 -3.37 20.00 12.07
CA LYS A 44 -4.31 20.49 13.11
C LYS A 44 -5.59 21.06 12.51
N PHE A 45 -6.74 20.80 13.14
CA PHE A 45 -7.97 21.45 12.71
C PHE A 45 -7.88 22.96 12.94
N LEU A 46 -7.90 23.75 11.87
CA LEU A 46 -7.89 25.20 11.94
C LEU A 46 -9.33 25.70 12.07
N ASP A 47 -9.63 26.27 13.24
CA ASP A 47 -10.82 27.03 13.60
C ASP A 47 -12.19 26.35 13.41
N SER A 48 -13.03 26.43 14.44
CA SER A 48 -14.36 25.79 14.49
C SER A 48 -15.40 26.34 13.49
N ASN A 49 -15.02 27.26 12.61
CA ASN A 49 -15.89 27.97 11.67
C ASN A 49 -15.68 27.57 10.20
N ASP A 50 -14.73 26.69 9.89
CA ASP A 50 -14.59 26.09 8.56
C ASP A 50 -15.32 24.74 8.55
N GLU A 51 -16.25 24.57 7.62
CA GLU A 51 -17.08 23.37 7.46
C GLU A 51 -16.23 22.12 7.18
N PHE A 52 -15.05 22.30 6.58
CA PHE A 52 -14.10 21.23 6.26
C PHE A 52 -12.82 21.27 7.13
N GLN A 53 -12.62 22.32 7.93
CA GLN A 53 -11.47 22.52 8.82
C GLN A 53 -10.12 22.26 8.12
N LEU A 54 -10.03 22.64 6.84
CA LEU A 54 -8.88 22.30 6.02
C LEU A 54 -7.67 23.17 6.35
N PRO A 55 -6.45 22.66 6.12
CA PRO A 55 -5.25 23.39 6.44
C PRO A 55 -5.11 24.57 5.46
N LYS A 56 -4.90 25.79 5.98
CA LYS A 56 -4.75 27.01 5.14
C LYS A 56 -3.52 26.98 4.23
N LYS A 57 -2.50 26.20 4.60
CA LYS A 57 -1.39 25.83 3.71
C LYS A 57 -1.74 24.48 3.09
N GLY A 58 -1.56 24.34 1.79
CA GLY A 58 -1.90 23.11 1.05
C GLY A 58 -1.37 21.84 1.73
N ILE A 59 -2.06 20.72 1.47
CA ILE A 59 -1.70 19.42 2.01
C ILE A 59 -0.52 18.86 1.20
N ASP A 60 0.61 18.66 1.87
CA ASP A 60 1.71 17.84 1.35
C ASP A 60 1.36 16.35 1.52
N ALA A 61 0.81 15.77 0.46
CA ALA A 61 0.46 14.35 0.42
C ALA A 61 1.68 13.43 0.52
N SER A 62 2.89 13.89 0.15
CA SER A 62 4.12 13.07 0.20
C SER A 62 4.60 12.82 1.63
N SER A 63 4.15 13.64 2.58
CA SER A 63 4.43 13.47 4.01
C SER A 63 3.58 12.40 4.69
N LEU A 64 2.53 11.90 4.02
CA LEU A 64 1.59 10.93 4.57
C LEU A 64 1.96 9.51 4.13
N PRO A 65 1.71 8.49 4.97
CA PRO A 65 1.80 7.12 4.52
C PRO A 65 0.83 6.82 3.37
N PRO A 66 1.13 5.81 2.54
CA PRO A 66 0.20 5.34 1.51
C PRO A 66 -1.11 4.92 2.17
N CYS A 67 -2.23 5.04 1.46
CA CYS A 67 -3.46 4.42 1.92
C CYS A 67 -3.38 2.89 1.81
N GLU A 68 -4.29 2.19 2.48
CA GLU A 68 -4.32 0.73 2.46
C GLU A 68 -4.44 0.15 1.04
N SER A 69 -5.25 0.77 0.18
CA SER A 69 -5.44 0.36 -1.22
C SER A 69 -4.12 0.45 -2.00
N GLU A 70 -3.41 1.59 -1.90
CA GLU A 70 -2.09 1.78 -2.53
C GLU A 70 -1.06 0.78 -2.02
N LEU A 71 -1.01 0.58 -0.70
CA LEU A 71 -0.08 -0.36 -0.08
C LEU A 71 -0.38 -1.80 -0.51
N ASN A 72 -1.65 -2.18 -0.61
CA ASN A 72 -2.07 -3.50 -1.06
C ASN A 72 -1.67 -3.75 -2.52
N LYS A 73 -1.91 -2.79 -3.42
CA LYS A 73 -1.49 -2.90 -4.82
C LYS A 73 0.03 -3.05 -4.93
N GLN A 74 0.79 -2.29 -4.16
CA GLN A 74 2.25 -2.42 -4.13
C GLN A 74 2.72 -3.77 -3.58
N PHE A 75 2.07 -4.26 -2.51
CA PHE A 75 2.35 -5.56 -1.93
C PHE A 75 2.13 -6.69 -2.95
N LEU A 76 0.99 -6.67 -3.64
CA LEU A 76 0.67 -7.66 -4.67
C LEU A 76 1.70 -7.65 -5.81
N ARG A 77 2.08 -6.48 -6.32
CA ARG A 77 3.11 -6.35 -7.36
C ARG A 77 4.44 -6.96 -6.91
N ALA A 78 4.86 -6.69 -5.67
CA ALA A 78 6.09 -7.24 -5.12
C ALA A 78 6.03 -8.77 -4.99
N CYS A 79 4.89 -9.33 -4.56
CA CYS A 79 4.68 -10.78 -4.52
C CYS A 79 4.79 -11.41 -5.91
N TYR A 80 4.17 -10.82 -6.92
CA TYR A 80 4.22 -11.31 -8.30
C TYR A 80 5.65 -11.37 -8.85
N ILE A 81 6.39 -10.27 -8.69
CA ILE A 81 7.77 -10.16 -9.13
C ILE A 81 8.63 -11.20 -8.38
N ALA A 82 8.48 -11.30 -7.05
CA ALA A 82 9.22 -12.28 -6.25
C ALA A 82 8.94 -13.73 -6.68
N GLN A 83 7.69 -14.05 -7.00
CA GLN A 83 7.29 -15.36 -7.50
C GLN A 83 7.98 -15.69 -8.83
N ILE A 84 7.97 -14.77 -9.80
CA ILE A 84 8.68 -14.95 -11.09
C ILE A 84 10.16 -15.25 -10.85
N TRP A 85 10.82 -14.45 -10.00
CA TRP A 85 12.25 -14.65 -9.72
C TRP A 85 12.52 -15.96 -9.00
N SER A 86 11.65 -16.36 -8.06
CA SER A 86 11.78 -17.65 -7.35
C SER A 86 11.62 -18.86 -8.26
N HIS A 87 10.96 -18.69 -9.40
CA HIS A 87 10.74 -19.70 -10.43
C HIS A 87 11.56 -19.45 -11.70
N GLY A 88 12.62 -18.63 -11.64
CA GLY A 88 13.43 -18.27 -12.82
C GLY A 88 14.13 -19.47 -13.47
N ASN A 89 14.17 -20.62 -12.80
CA ASN A 89 14.68 -21.88 -13.33
C ASN A 89 13.63 -22.71 -14.10
N LEU A 90 12.35 -22.32 -14.08
CA LEU A 90 11.27 -23.01 -14.78
C LEU A 90 11.09 -22.44 -16.18
N GLN A 91 10.67 -23.28 -17.13
CA GLN A 91 10.32 -22.83 -18.49
C GLN A 91 9.16 -21.83 -18.48
N ILE A 92 8.20 -22.03 -17.57
CA ILE A 92 7.08 -21.12 -17.33
C ILE A 92 7.18 -20.68 -15.86
N PRO A 93 7.69 -19.48 -15.58
CA PRO A 93 7.92 -19.02 -14.20
C PRO A 93 6.64 -18.74 -13.40
N THR A 94 5.52 -18.46 -14.07
CA THR A 94 4.23 -18.22 -13.42
C THR A 94 3.07 -18.50 -14.38
N THR A 95 1.95 -18.97 -13.84
CA THR A 95 0.66 -19.06 -14.52
C THR A 95 -0.33 -17.99 -14.05
N GLU A 96 0.12 -17.12 -13.14
CA GLU A 96 -0.66 -16.02 -12.59
C GLU A 96 -0.61 -14.81 -13.54
N GLU A 97 -1.73 -14.09 -13.63
CA GLU A 97 -1.86 -12.91 -14.49
C GLU A 97 -1.43 -11.63 -13.75
N PRO A 98 -0.66 -10.72 -14.37
CA PRO A 98 -0.27 -9.45 -13.74
C PRO A 98 -1.47 -8.63 -13.23
N THR A 99 -2.61 -8.71 -13.90
CA THR A 99 -3.83 -7.96 -13.54
C THR A 99 -4.39 -8.33 -12.16
N ASP A 100 -4.14 -9.54 -11.69
CA ASP A 100 -4.52 -9.97 -10.33
C ASP A 100 -3.55 -9.45 -9.26
N TYR A 101 -2.41 -8.88 -9.68
CA TYR A 101 -1.32 -8.47 -8.81
C TYR A 101 -1.00 -6.97 -8.89
N GLY A 102 -2.00 -6.13 -9.10
CA GLY A 102 -1.86 -4.68 -9.02
C GLY A 102 -1.27 -4.04 -10.28
N TRP A 103 -1.48 -4.67 -11.44
CA TRP A 103 -1.23 -4.11 -12.75
C TRP A 103 -2.56 -3.94 -13.50
N ILE A 104 -2.59 -3.03 -14.47
CA ILE A 104 -3.65 -2.90 -15.46
C ILE A 104 -3.05 -2.98 -16.85
N GLU A 105 -3.78 -3.57 -17.79
CA GLU A 105 -3.38 -3.61 -19.19
C GLU A 105 -4.02 -2.43 -19.94
N ILE A 106 -3.19 -1.56 -20.51
CA ILE A 106 -3.58 -0.42 -21.33
C ILE A 106 -2.75 -0.47 -22.61
N ASP A 107 -3.40 -0.47 -23.77
CA ASP A 107 -2.74 -0.46 -25.08
C ASP A 107 -1.63 -1.53 -25.23
N ASN A 108 -1.91 -2.77 -24.80
CA ASN A 108 -0.97 -3.90 -24.76
C ASN A 108 0.30 -3.65 -23.91
N ARG A 109 0.19 -2.81 -22.87
CA ARG A 109 1.25 -2.53 -21.90
C ARG A 109 0.70 -2.68 -20.49
N PHE A 110 1.54 -3.17 -19.59
CA PHE A 110 1.20 -3.21 -18.17
C PHE A 110 1.61 -1.91 -17.49
N GLU A 111 0.64 -1.23 -16.91
CA GLU A 111 0.83 -0.07 -16.04
C GLU A 111 0.48 -0.44 -14.59
N PHE A 112 0.98 0.36 -13.65
CA PHE A 112 0.64 0.15 -12.24
C PHE A 112 -0.81 0.53 -11.96
N ASP A 113 -1.56 -0.40 -11.39
CA ASP A 113 -2.81 -0.10 -10.72
C ASP A 113 -2.49 0.56 -9.37
N TRP A 114 -2.42 1.89 -9.34
CA TRP A 114 -1.95 2.62 -8.16
C TRP A 114 -2.91 2.46 -6.98
N PHE A 115 -4.20 2.64 -7.21
CA PHE A 115 -5.23 2.47 -6.21
C PHE A 115 -6.60 2.31 -6.88
N SER A 116 -7.45 1.50 -6.27
CA SER A 116 -8.88 1.48 -6.57
C SER A 116 -9.58 2.33 -5.51
N GLY A 117 -10.14 3.47 -5.92
CA GLY A 117 -10.99 4.30 -5.07
C GLY A 117 -12.34 3.63 -4.89
N VAL A 118 -12.71 3.38 -3.64
CA VAL A 118 -14.09 3.00 -3.27
C VAL A 118 -14.69 4.16 -2.51
#